data_AF-A0A661KWR5-F1
#
_entry.id   AF-A0A661KWR5-F1
#
_cell.length_a   1.000
_cell.length_b   1.000
_cell.length_c   1.000
_cell.angle_alpha   90.00
_cell.angle_beta   90.00
_cell.angle_gamma   90.00
#
_symmetry.space_group_name_H-M   'P 1'
#
loop_
_entity.id
_entity.type
_entity.pdbx_description
1 polymer ?
#
loop_
_entity_poly.entity_id
_entity_poly.type
_entity_poly.pdbx_seq_one_letter_code
_entity_poly.pdbx_strand_id
1 'polypeptide(L)'
;MSASKMDLFFDILKKLTKLELIFYNKETDKYDIRPVSIYAVSEDKNEVIVSQTKPPLNKYMEGKELEASFVASIKKDKLERFFFLVKIKKFGFCGLSRNKFAEAIFLMPVKKEIYKRSLRIYPRINCENKSVYVKVDEDKFPVVDISEGGLCFKCEKNIINLMRFAPNKKPFMVIEFPENINITAQ
;
A
#
# COMPACT_ATOMS: atom_id res chain seq x y z
N MET A 1 12.58 17.30 37.17
CA MET A 1 12.21 16.13 36.35
C MET A 1 11.20 16.62 35.32
N SER A 2 11.64 16.92 34.10
CA SER A 2 10.76 17.41 33.04
C SER A 2 9.95 16.24 32.48
N ALA A 3 8.63 16.40 32.39
CA ALA A 3 7.78 15.48 31.66
C ALA A 3 8.31 15.40 30.22
N SER A 4 8.80 14.23 29.81
CA SER A 4 9.30 14.01 28.45
C SER A 4 8.17 14.34 27.48
N LYS A 5 8.40 15.29 26.57
CA LYS A 5 7.55 15.44 25.38
C LYS A 5 7.52 14.09 24.69
N MET A 6 6.42 13.36 24.84
CA MET A 6 6.20 12.09 24.15
C MET A 6 6.35 12.33 22.65
N ASP A 7 7.13 11.47 22.00
CA ASP A 7 7.32 11.52 20.56
C ASP A 7 6.05 11.03 19.87
N LEU A 8 5.16 11.97 19.53
CA LEU A 8 3.86 11.72 18.89
C LEU A 8 3.98 10.78 17.67
N PHE A 9 5.11 10.82 16.97
CA PHE A 9 5.41 9.91 15.87
C PHE A 9 5.36 8.44 16.32
N PHE A 10 6.12 8.09 17.37
CA PHE A 10 6.16 6.72 17.85
C PHE A 10 4.87 6.30 18.53
N ASP A 11 4.17 7.21 19.18
CA ASP A 11 2.86 6.92 19.78
C ASP A 11 1.80 6.58 18.73
N ILE A 12 1.87 7.22 17.55
CA ILE A 12 1.04 6.84 16.41
C ILE A 12 1.43 5.43 15.94
N LEU A 13 2.71 5.19 15.69
CA LEU A 13 3.17 3.90 15.17
C LEU A 13 2.90 2.72 16.11
N LYS A 14 3.03 2.91 17.43
CA LYS A 14 2.72 1.88 18.45
C LYS A 14 1.24 1.45 18.43
N LYS A 15 0.34 2.28 17.90
CA LYS A 15 -1.10 1.97 17.76
C LYS A 15 -1.43 1.27 16.43
N LEU A 16 -0.48 1.19 15.50
CA LEU A 16 -0.67 0.54 14.22
C LEU A 16 -0.26 -0.93 14.29
N THR A 17 -0.96 -1.77 13.53
CA THR A 17 -0.62 -3.19 13.37
C THR A 17 -0.02 -3.50 12.00
N LYS A 18 -0.22 -2.61 11.02
CA LYS A 18 0.21 -2.77 9.63
C LYS A 18 0.74 -1.48 9.05
N LEU A 19 1.66 -1.62 8.11
CA LEU A 19 2.17 -0.57 7.24
C LEU A 19 2.18 -1.07 5.80
N GLU A 20 2.37 -0.16 4.87
CA GLU A 20 2.67 -0.46 3.47
C GLU A 20 4.01 0.17 3.12
N LEU A 21 4.95 -0.63 2.63
CA LEU A 21 6.22 -0.15 2.09
C LEU A 21 6.03 0.17 0.61
N ILE A 22 6.44 1.37 0.20
CA ILE A 22 6.22 1.89 -1.14
C ILE A 22 7.57 2.02 -1.84
N PHE A 23 7.70 1.32 -2.96
CA PHE A 23 8.85 1.37 -3.85
C PHE A 23 8.42 2.09 -5.12
N TYR A 24 9.11 3.18 -5.45
CA TYR A 24 8.90 3.88 -6.71
C TYR A 24 9.98 3.46 -7.70
N ASN A 25 9.56 2.83 -8.80
CA ASN A 25 10.44 2.54 -9.92
C ASN A 25 10.40 3.72 -10.89
N LYS A 26 11.52 4.46 -10.95
CA LYS A 26 11.69 5.62 -11.83
C LYS A 26 11.66 5.26 -13.32
N GLU A 27 12.13 4.07 -13.69
CA GLU A 27 12.23 3.67 -15.10
C GLU A 27 10.85 3.36 -15.69
N THR A 28 9.98 2.77 -14.88
CA THR A 28 8.63 2.40 -15.31
C THR A 28 7.56 3.41 -14.90
N ASP A 29 7.93 4.42 -14.09
CA ASP A 29 7.01 5.33 -13.41
C ASP A 29 5.88 4.59 -12.66
N LYS A 30 6.27 3.57 -11.88
CA LYS A 30 5.32 2.71 -11.16
C LYS A 30 5.63 2.61 -9.69
N TYR A 31 4.55 2.51 -8.91
CA TYR A 31 4.61 2.17 -7.50
C TYR A 31 4.44 0.66 -7.32
N ASP A 32 5.30 0.07 -6.50
CA ASP A 32 5.14 -1.26 -5.92
C ASP A 32 4.87 -1.09 -4.43
N ILE A 33 3.69 -1.54 -3.99
CA ILE A 33 3.20 -1.33 -2.63
C ILE A 33 3.11 -2.68 -1.94
N ARG A 34 3.90 -2.87 -0.89
CA ARG A 34 4.00 -4.14 -0.17
C ARG A 34 3.51 -4.00 1.26
N PRO A 35 2.40 -4.65 1.65
CA PRO A 35 1.92 -4.62 3.02
C PRO A 35 2.86 -5.40 3.95
N VAL A 36 3.07 -4.87 5.14
CA VAL A 36 3.85 -5.49 6.22
C VAL A 36 3.13 -5.35 7.55
N SER A 37 3.33 -6.31 8.46
CA SER A 37 2.84 -6.22 9.84
C SER A 37 3.91 -5.61 10.73
N ILE A 38 3.51 -4.76 11.66
CA ILE A 38 4.42 -4.23 12.68
C ILE A 38 4.56 -5.29 13.78
N TYR A 39 5.79 -5.71 14.06
CA TYR A 39 6.10 -6.58 15.19
C TYR A 39 6.43 -5.78 16.44
N ALA A 40 7.21 -4.71 16.29
CA ALA A 40 7.61 -3.87 17.42
C ALA A 40 7.97 -2.45 16.98
N VAL A 41 7.87 -1.51 17.91
CA VAL A 41 8.28 -0.11 17.76
C VAL A 41 9.12 0.25 18.98
N SER A 42 10.35 0.72 18.75
CA SER A 42 11.33 1.05 19.79
C SER A 42 11.81 2.49 19.60
N GLU A 43 11.30 3.38 20.45
CA GLU A 43 11.60 4.81 20.43
C GLU A 43 13.05 5.08 20.86
N ASP A 44 13.53 4.33 21.85
CA ASP A 44 14.91 4.37 22.35
C ASP A 44 15.95 4.01 21.26
N LYS A 45 15.61 3.08 20.36
CA LYS A 45 16.49 2.65 19.25
C LYS A 45 16.17 3.35 17.93
N ASN A 46 15.19 4.25 17.92
CA ASN A 46 14.64 4.88 16.72
C ASN A 46 14.31 3.83 15.62
N GLU A 47 13.56 2.78 15.99
CA GLU A 47 13.43 1.58 15.18
C GLU A 47 11.99 1.08 15.10
N VAL A 48 11.60 0.64 13.91
CA VAL A 48 10.32 -0.02 13.64
C VAL A 48 10.63 -1.38 13.02
N ILE A 49 10.20 -2.45 13.67
CA ILE A 49 10.43 -3.82 13.22
C ILE A 49 9.17 -4.31 12.54
N VAL A 50 9.28 -4.70 11.27
CA VAL A 50 8.14 -5.16 10.47
C VAL A 50 8.41 -6.56 9.90
N SER A 51 7.34 -7.25 9.52
CA SER A 51 7.44 -8.52 8.80
C SER A 51 8.15 -8.36 7.46
N GLN A 52 8.75 -9.44 6.98
CA GLN A 52 9.19 -9.52 5.58
C GLN A 52 8.01 -9.28 4.60
N THR A 53 8.31 -8.72 3.43
CA THR A 53 7.32 -8.48 2.38
C THR A 53 7.03 -9.75 1.56
N LYS A 54 5.98 -9.72 0.72
CA LYS A 54 5.70 -10.76 -0.28
C LYS A 54 5.57 -10.09 -1.67
N PRO A 55 6.49 -10.33 -2.62
CA PRO A 55 7.69 -11.18 -2.49
C PRO A 55 8.72 -10.59 -1.50
N PRO A 56 9.60 -11.39 -0.87
CA PRO A 56 10.60 -10.90 0.08
C PRO A 56 11.52 -9.82 -0.52
N LEU A 57 11.95 -8.86 0.32
CA LEU A 57 13.01 -7.94 -0.06
C LEU A 57 14.37 -8.63 0.02
N ASN A 58 15.24 -8.26 -0.91
CA ASN A 58 16.62 -8.72 -0.92
C ASN A 58 17.48 -7.91 0.08
N LYS A 59 18.47 -8.54 0.70
CA LYS A 59 19.48 -7.91 1.56
C LYS A 59 20.22 -6.74 0.91
N TYR A 60 20.35 -6.71 -0.42
CA TYR A 60 20.93 -5.55 -1.13
C TYR A 60 20.13 -4.24 -0.96
N MET A 61 18.92 -4.32 -0.41
CA MET A 61 18.11 -3.16 -0.06
C MET A 61 18.52 -2.53 1.29
N GLU A 62 19.44 -3.12 2.05
CA GLU A 62 19.99 -2.48 3.25
C GLU A 62 20.60 -1.11 2.92
N GLY A 63 20.32 -0.13 3.77
CA GLY A 63 20.71 1.25 3.59
C GLY A 63 19.85 2.04 2.59
N LYS A 64 18.89 1.44 1.89
CA LYS A 64 17.99 2.16 0.99
C LYS A 64 16.89 2.88 1.75
N GLU A 65 16.52 4.04 1.26
CA GLU A 65 15.37 4.82 1.74
C GLU A 65 14.14 4.52 0.90
N LEU A 66 12.98 4.48 1.55
CA LEU A 66 11.68 4.25 0.94
C LEU A 66 10.59 4.94 1.76
N GLU A 67 9.40 5.07 1.17
CA GLU A 67 8.23 5.58 1.87
C GLU A 67 7.49 4.43 2.57
N ALA A 68 7.13 4.64 3.83
CA ALA A 68 6.17 3.81 4.52
C ALA A 68 4.85 4.58 4.62
N SER A 69 3.72 3.88 4.52
CA SER A 69 2.41 4.49 4.65
C SER A 69 1.44 3.65 5.46
N PHE A 70 0.38 4.31 5.95
CA PHE A 70 -0.74 3.67 6.61
C PHE A 70 -2.02 4.47 6.36
N VAL A 71 -3.17 3.81 6.53
CA VAL A 71 -4.48 4.44 6.45
C VAL A 71 -5.08 4.49 7.84
N ALA A 72 -5.56 5.66 8.25
CA ALA A 72 -6.23 5.85 9.54
C ALA A 72 -7.45 6.76 9.39
N SER A 73 -8.43 6.60 10.28
CA SER A 73 -9.55 7.53 10.39
C SER A 73 -9.23 8.59 11.45
N ILE A 74 -9.10 9.85 11.03
CA ILE A 74 -8.83 10.98 11.96
C ILE A 74 -10.13 11.65 12.42
N LYS A 75 -11.14 11.71 11.55
CA LYS A 75 -12.47 12.27 11.86
C LYS A 75 -13.50 11.22 11.54
N LYS A 76 -14.48 11.04 12.44
CA LYS A 76 -15.59 10.06 12.37
C LYS A 76 -16.04 9.85 10.90
N ASP A 77 -15.50 8.83 10.24
CA ASP A 77 -15.83 8.36 8.88
C ASP A 77 -14.97 8.83 7.69
N LYS A 78 -13.93 9.65 7.89
CA LYS A 78 -12.97 9.95 6.81
C LYS A 78 -11.66 9.17 6.98
N LEU A 79 -11.43 8.22 6.08
CA LEU A 79 -10.14 7.56 5.92
C LEU A 79 -9.15 8.48 5.23
N GLU A 80 -7.96 8.60 5.81
CA GLU A 80 -6.86 9.38 5.28
C GLU A 80 -5.60 8.54 5.25
N ARG A 81 -4.73 8.79 4.27
CA ARG A 81 -3.47 8.09 4.11
C ARG A 81 -2.31 8.98 4.54
N PHE A 82 -1.48 8.41 5.38
CA PHE A 82 -0.32 9.05 5.99
C PHE A 82 0.94 8.34 5.53
N PHE A 83 2.02 9.11 5.42
CA PHE A 83 3.29 8.70 4.89
C PHE A 83 4.42 9.21 5.77
N PHE A 84 5.54 8.49 5.77
CA PHE A 84 6.78 8.89 6.39
C PHE A 84 7.96 8.18 5.71
N LEU A 85 9.15 8.76 5.83
CA LEU A 85 10.36 8.21 5.22
C LEU A 85 11.09 7.28 6.19
N VAL A 86 11.50 6.12 5.68
CA VAL A 86 12.26 5.13 6.43
C VAL A 86 13.48 4.66 5.63
N LYS A 87 14.52 4.28 6.35
CA LYS A 87 15.69 3.59 5.83
C LYS A 87 15.67 2.14 6.29
N ILE A 88 15.93 1.20 5.39
CA ILE A 88 16.13 -0.20 5.76
C ILE A 88 17.47 -0.28 6.48
N LYS A 89 17.45 -0.52 7.80
CA LYS A 89 18.65 -0.61 8.62
C LYS A 89 19.33 -1.96 8.47
N LYS A 90 18.55 -3.04 8.54
CA LYS A 90 19.03 -4.42 8.39
C LYS A 90 17.87 -5.40 8.18
N PHE A 91 18.21 -6.59 7.71
CA PHE A 91 17.34 -7.77 7.78
C PHE A 91 17.76 -8.68 8.95
N GLY A 92 16.80 -9.38 9.54
CA GLY A 92 17.10 -10.31 10.62
C GLY A 92 15.89 -11.09 11.09
N PHE A 93 15.94 -11.54 12.34
CA PHE A 93 14.85 -12.26 12.99
C PHE A 93 14.33 -11.47 14.19
N CYS A 94 13.01 -11.50 14.38
CA CYS A 94 12.32 -10.93 15.54
C CYS A 94 11.66 -12.07 16.33
N GLY A 95 11.90 -12.11 17.64
CA GLY A 95 11.22 -13.05 18.53
C GLY A 95 9.78 -12.62 18.76
N LEU A 96 8.82 -13.45 18.38
CA LEU A 96 7.38 -13.18 18.56
C LEU A 96 6.86 -13.76 19.88
N SER A 97 7.39 -14.91 20.30
CA SER A 97 7.10 -15.55 21.59
C SER A 97 8.27 -16.45 21.99
N ARG A 98 8.21 -17.09 23.17
CA ARG A 98 9.18 -18.14 23.54
C ARG A 98 9.31 -19.15 22.39
N ASN A 99 10.52 -19.28 21.86
CA ASN A 99 10.92 -20.15 20.74
C ASN A 99 10.27 -19.89 19.36
N LYS A 100 9.59 -18.75 19.15
CA LYS A 100 9.09 -18.38 17.81
C LYS A 100 9.82 -17.15 17.28
N PHE A 101 10.48 -17.31 16.14
CA PHE A 101 11.16 -16.24 15.43
C PHE A 101 10.53 -16.06 14.06
N ALA A 102 10.44 -14.82 13.60
CA ALA A 102 10.00 -14.49 12.26
C ALA A 102 11.05 -13.62 11.56
N GLU A 103 11.21 -13.82 10.26
CA GLU A 103 11.99 -12.91 9.42
C GLU A 103 11.40 -11.50 9.49
N ALA A 104 12.28 -10.53 9.67
CA ALA A 104 11.93 -9.16 9.93
C ALA A 104 12.84 -8.19 9.18
N ILE A 105 12.26 -7.03 8.87
CA ILE A 105 12.94 -5.87 8.33
C ILE A 105 13.00 -4.85 9.46
N PHE A 106 14.20 -4.38 9.76
CA PHE A 106 14.43 -3.34 10.76
C PHE A 106 14.48 -2.01 10.02
N LEU A 107 13.51 -1.16 10.28
CA LEU A 107 13.37 0.15 9.66
C LEU A 107 13.79 1.23 10.64
N MET A 108 14.47 2.25 10.15
CA MET A 108 14.81 3.46 10.91
C MET A 108 14.11 4.65 10.27
N PRO A 109 13.25 5.39 10.99
CA PRO A 109 12.69 6.64 10.47
C PRO A 109 13.81 7.61 10.09
N VAL A 110 13.77 8.14 8.86
CA VAL A 110 14.74 9.15 8.38
C VAL A 110 14.47 10.49 9.07
N LYS A 111 13.18 10.82 9.20
CA LYS A 111 12.65 11.92 10.00
C LYS A 111 11.43 11.44 10.76
N LYS A 112 11.19 12.03 11.92
CA LYS A 112 10.01 11.75 12.78
C LYS A 112 8.83 12.63 12.37
N GLU A 113 8.56 12.66 11.07
CA GLU A 113 7.54 13.52 10.46
C GLU A 113 6.56 12.63 9.68
N ILE A 114 5.27 12.85 9.95
CA ILE A 114 4.18 12.20 9.21
C ILE A 114 3.51 13.27 8.36
N TYR A 115 3.39 13.00 7.07
CA TYR A 115 2.67 13.87 6.13
C TYR A 115 1.54 13.11 5.47
N LYS A 116 0.62 13.87 4.89
CA LYS A 116 -0.59 13.36 4.24
C LYS A 116 -0.48 13.51 2.74
N ARG A 117 -0.96 12.52 2.00
CA ARG A 117 -1.23 12.62 0.55
C ARG A 117 -2.60 12.04 0.23
N SER A 118 -2.91 11.96 -1.07
CA SER A 118 -4.12 11.27 -1.57
C SER A 118 -4.26 9.88 -0.94
N LEU A 119 -5.49 9.50 -0.63
CA LEU A 119 -5.81 8.16 -0.13
C LEU A 119 -5.39 7.06 -1.12
N ARG A 120 -5.42 7.40 -2.41
CA ARG A 120 -5.06 6.51 -3.52
C ARG A 120 -3.65 6.85 -4.00
N ILE A 121 -2.85 5.80 -4.21
CA ILE A 121 -1.51 5.89 -4.79
C ILE A 121 -1.61 5.82 -6.33
N TYR A 122 -2.45 4.93 -6.87
CA TYR A 122 -2.72 4.88 -8.31
C TYR A 122 -3.85 5.83 -8.71
N PRO A 123 -3.66 6.63 -9.77
CA PRO A 123 -4.74 7.41 -10.36
C PRO A 123 -5.83 6.48 -10.91
N ARG A 124 -7.05 7.00 -11.01
CA ARG A 124 -8.20 6.31 -11.58
C ARG A 124 -8.69 7.04 -12.82
N ILE A 125 -8.99 6.26 -13.85
CA ILE A 125 -9.66 6.73 -15.06
C ILE A 125 -11.14 6.43 -14.87
N ASN A 126 -12.00 7.46 -14.94
CA ASN A 126 -13.45 7.28 -14.92
C ASN A 126 -13.91 6.70 -16.28
N CYS A 127 -14.75 5.67 -16.19
CA CYS A 127 -15.29 4.89 -17.30
C CYS A 127 -16.82 4.92 -17.40
N GLU A 128 -17.55 5.61 -16.51
CA GLU A 128 -19.03 5.55 -16.44
C GLU A 128 -19.73 5.95 -17.75
N ASN A 129 -19.11 6.83 -18.54
CA ASN A 129 -19.63 7.29 -19.85
C ASN A 129 -18.92 6.64 -21.04
N LYS A 130 -18.17 5.56 -20.81
CA LYS A 130 -17.41 4.85 -21.85
C LYS A 130 -18.00 3.45 -22.00
N SER A 131 -17.98 2.91 -23.22
CA SER A 131 -18.38 1.53 -23.52
C SER A 131 -17.31 0.52 -23.05
N VAL A 132 -16.97 0.57 -21.76
CA VAL A 132 -15.95 -0.28 -21.12
C VAL A 132 -16.66 -1.23 -20.16
N TYR A 133 -16.45 -2.53 -20.37
CA TYR A 133 -17.10 -3.58 -19.59
C TYR A 133 -16.06 -4.59 -19.11
N VAL A 134 -16.33 -5.21 -17.97
CA VAL A 134 -15.64 -6.44 -17.55
C VAL A 134 -16.56 -7.61 -17.84
N LYS A 135 -16.04 -8.60 -18.57
CA LYS A 135 -16.73 -9.87 -18.80
C LYS A 135 -16.33 -10.86 -17.70
N VAL A 136 -17.32 -11.43 -17.00
CA VAL A 136 -17.13 -12.52 -16.04
C VAL A 136 -18.07 -13.63 -16.47
N ASP A 137 -17.50 -14.78 -16.85
CA ASP A 137 -18.23 -15.86 -17.53
C ASP A 137 -18.95 -15.37 -18.79
N GLU A 138 -20.27 -15.48 -18.87
CA GLU A 138 -21.07 -15.00 -20.01
C GLU A 138 -21.61 -13.57 -19.82
N ASP A 139 -21.51 -13.03 -18.61
CA ASP A 139 -22.08 -11.74 -18.23
C ASP A 139 -21.12 -10.57 -18.46
N LYS A 140 -21.68 -9.42 -18.84
CA LYS A 140 -20.96 -8.15 -19.03
C LYS A 140 -21.37 -7.15 -17.95
N PHE A 141 -20.39 -6.59 -17.26
CA PHE A 141 -20.62 -5.60 -16.22
C PHE A 141 -19.96 -4.26 -16.59
N PRO A 142 -20.68 -3.13 -16.55
CA PRO A 142 -20.11 -1.83 -16.89
C PRO A 142 -19.08 -1.39 -15.85
N VAL A 143 -17.94 -0.90 -16.33
CA VAL A 143 -16.84 -0.45 -15.48
C VAL A 143 -17.05 1.02 -15.11
N VAL A 144 -16.98 1.32 -13.82
CA VAL A 144 -17.08 2.66 -13.23
C VAL A 144 -15.74 3.38 -13.32
N ASP A 145 -14.68 2.71 -12.87
CA ASP A 145 -13.32 3.23 -12.91
C ASP A 145 -12.28 2.12 -13.01
N ILE A 146 -11.11 2.46 -13.55
CA ILE A 146 -9.95 1.58 -13.67
C ILE A 146 -8.72 2.32 -13.14
N SER A 147 -7.84 1.58 -12.46
CA SER A 147 -6.50 1.99 -12.06
C SER A 147 -5.53 0.83 -12.30
N GLU A 148 -4.23 1.10 -12.19
CA GLU A 148 -3.23 0.01 -12.22
C GLU A 148 -3.45 -1.04 -11.12
N GLY A 149 -4.04 -0.64 -9.98
CA GLY A 149 -4.29 -1.56 -8.86
C GLY A 149 -5.56 -2.41 -9.00
N GLY A 150 -6.44 -2.11 -9.95
CA GLY A 150 -7.74 -2.76 -10.05
C GLY A 150 -8.79 -1.93 -10.77
N LEU A 151 -9.98 -2.51 -10.88
CA LEU A 151 -11.15 -1.83 -11.41
C LEU A 151 -12.38 -1.96 -10.51
N CYS A 152 -13.36 -1.13 -10.82
CA CYS A 152 -14.62 -0.98 -10.13
C CYS A 152 -15.73 -1.16 -11.16
N PHE A 153 -16.71 -2.04 -10.93
CA PHE A 153 -17.81 -2.29 -11.88
C PHE A 153 -19.17 -2.36 -11.18
N LYS A 154 -20.24 -2.03 -11.91
CA LYS A 154 -21.62 -2.12 -11.39
C LYS A 154 -22.21 -3.50 -11.72
N CYS A 155 -22.84 -4.12 -10.72
CA CYS A 155 -23.68 -5.31 -10.88
C CYS A 155 -25.16 -4.92 -10.66
N GLU A 156 -26.11 -5.68 -11.23
CA GLU A 156 -27.55 -5.39 -11.36
C GLU A 156 -28.28 -4.93 -10.07
N LYS A 157 -27.68 -5.13 -8.89
CA LYS A 157 -28.19 -4.63 -7.60
C LYS A 157 -27.61 -3.27 -7.15
N ASN A 158 -27.01 -2.49 -8.05
CA ASN A 158 -26.21 -1.29 -7.72
C ASN A 158 -25.04 -1.59 -6.76
N ILE A 159 -24.62 -2.85 -6.67
CA ILE A 159 -23.48 -3.25 -5.84
C ILE A 159 -22.21 -2.97 -6.64
N ILE A 160 -21.40 -2.06 -6.13
CA ILE A 160 -20.08 -1.77 -6.66
C ILE A 160 -19.11 -2.86 -6.17
N ASN A 161 -18.58 -3.65 -7.09
CA ASN A 161 -17.60 -4.68 -6.79
C ASN A 161 -16.19 -4.19 -7.12
N LEU A 162 -15.22 -4.53 -6.26
CA LEU A 162 -13.81 -4.20 -6.42
C LEU A 162 -13.03 -5.44 -6.85
N MET A 163 -12.44 -5.39 -8.04
CA MET A 163 -11.52 -6.42 -8.52
C MET A 163 -10.09 -5.92 -8.38
N ARG A 164 -9.25 -6.71 -7.69
CA ARG A 164 -7.81 -6.42 -7.57
C ARG A 164 -7.02 -7.23 -8.59
N PHE A 165 -6.09 -6.59 -9.29
CA PHE A 165 -5.14 -7.31 -10.12
C PHE A 165 -4.08 -7.94 -9.21
N ALA A 166 -4.09 -9.26 -9.08
CA ALA A 166 -3.00 -9.98 -8.42
C ALA A 166 -1.87 -10.20 -9.43
N PRO A 167 -0.60 -9.99 -9.07
CA PRO A 167 0.53 -10.06 -10.01
C PRO A 167 0.72 -11.44 -10.68
N ASN A 168 0.09 -12.51 -10.16
CA ASN A 168 0.28 -13.90 -10.64
C ASN A 168 -1.02 -14.69 -10.86
N LYS A 169 -2.18 -14.06 -10.84
CA LYS A 169 -3.42 -14.69 -11.34
C LYS A 169 -3.79 -13.93 -12.59
N LYS A 170 -3.93 -14.61 -13.72
CA LYS A 170 -4.60 -14.05 -14.90
C LYS A 170 -6.11 -14.16 -14.63
N PRO A 171 -6.81 -13.12 -14.14
CA PRO A 171 -8.20 -13.03 -14.54
C PRO A 171 -8.18 -12.89 -16.05
N PHE A 172 -8.91 -13.76 -16.75
CA PHE A 172 -9.21 -13.54 -18.16
C PHE A 172 -10.18 -12.36 -18.21
N MET A 173 -9.62 -11.16 -18.18
CA MET A 173 -10.36 -9.92 -18.34
C MET A 173 -10.28 -9.53 -19.81
N VAL A 174 -11.39 -9.68 -20.52
CA VAL A 174 -11.54 -9.09 -21.85
C VAL A 174 -12.11 -7.69 -21.64
N ILE A 175 -11.26 -6.67 -21.77
CA ILE A 175 -11.70 -5.28 -21.88
C ILE A 175 -11.92 -5.02 -23.36
N GLU A 176 -13.18 -5.06 -23.80
CA GLU A 176 -13.54 -4.63 -25.16
C GLU A 176 -13.60 -3.10 -25.17
N PHE A 177 -12.68 -2.46 -25.91
CA PHE A 177 -12.76 -1.05 -26.21
C PHE A 177 -13.48 -0.88 -27.56
N PRO A 178 -14.41 0.09 -27.72
CA PRO A 178 -14.82 0.51 -29.06
C PRO A 178 -13.60 1.04 -29.83
N GLU A 179 -13.56 0.82 -31.14
CA GLU A 179 -12.37 0.88 -32.03
C GLU A 179 -11.55 2.19 -32.07
N ASN A 180 -11.73 3.17 -31.17
CA ASN A 180 -11.09 4.49 -31.26
C ASN A 180 -10.62 5.11 -29.92
N ILE A 181 -10.30 4.33 -28.89
CA ILE A 181 -9.79 4.89 -27.62
C ILE A 181 -8.25 4.88 -27.61
N ASN A 182 -7.65 6.02 -27.94
CA ASN A 182 -6.24 6.31 -27.61
C ASN A 182 -6.09 6.48 -26.10
N ILE A 183 -5.42 5.53 -25.45
CA ILE A 183 -5.03 5.63 -24.04
C ILE A 183 -3.66 6.31 -23.98
N THR A 184 -3.64 7.64 -23.86
CA THR A 184 -2.45 8.36 -23.43
C THR A 184 -2.45 8.44 -21.90
N ALA A 185 -1.46 7.82 -21.26
CA ALA A 185 -1.16 8.06 -19.86
C ALA A 185 -0.57 9.48 -19.72
N GLN A 186 -1.13 10.29 -18.80
CA GLN A 186 -0.55 11.55 -18.34
C GLN A 186 0.11 11.33 -16.99
#